data_AF-B7BAZ4-F1
#
_entry.id   AF-B7BAZ4-F1
#
_cell.length_a   1.000
_cell.length_b   1.000
_cell.length_c   1.000
_cell.angle_alpha   90.00
_cell.angle_beta   90.00
_cell.angle_gamma   90.00
#
_symmetry.space_group_name_H-M   'P 1'
#
loop_
_entity.id
_entity.type
_entity.pdbx_description
1 polymer ?
#
loop_
_entity_poly.entity_id
_entity_poly.type
_entity_poly.pdbx_seq_one_letter_code
_entity_poly.pdbx_strand_id
1 'polypeptide(L)' 'MLKGKHIILGITGSIAAYKAAYIIRALVKKGAEVQVVITPAGKDS' A
#
# COMPACT_ATOMS: atom_id res chain seq x y z
N MET A 1 2.35 -18.55 0.87
CA MET A 1 3.63 -18.20 1.55
C MET A 1 3.85 -16.68 1.62
N LEU A 2 2.88 -15.91 2.15
CA LEU A 2 3.02 -14.45 2.33
C LEU A 2 3.18 -14.04 3.80
N LYS A 3 2.99 -14.99 4.72
CA LYS A 3 3.09 -14.79 6.17
C LYS A 3 4.51 -14.38 6.54
N GLY A 4 4.69 -13.17 7.08
CA GLY A 4 6.00 -12.63 7.50
C GLY A 4 6.85 -12.01 6.39
N LYS A 5 6.28 -11.73 5.21
CA LYS A 5 6.98 -10.93 4.18
C LYS A 5 6.63 -9.45 4.36
N HIS A 6 7.67 -8.62 4.37
CA HIS A 6 7.55 -7.16 4.40
C HIS A 6 7.51 -6.64 2.95
N ILE A 7 6.43 -5.96 2.59
CA ILE A 7 6.19 -5.40 1.26
C ILE A 7 6.14 -3.88 1.39
N ILE A 8 7.03 -3.17 0.71
CA ILE A 8 6.99 -1.71 0.64
C ILE A 8 6.17 -1.32 -0.60
N LEU A 9 5.11 -0.54 -0.40
CA LEU A 9 4.24 -0.03 -1.46
C LEU A 9 4.45 1.48 -1.61
N GLY A 10 5.17 1.88 -2.65
CA GLY A 10 5.30 3.28 -3.04
C GLY A 10 4.09 3.72 -3.88
N ILE A 11 3.37 4.75 -3.44
CA ILE A 11 2.18 5.27 -4.12
C ILE A 11 2.46 6.69 -4.61
N THR A 12 2.38 6.88 -5.92
CA THR A 12 2.54 8.17 -6.59
C THR A 12 1.17 8.59 -7.16
N GLY A 13 0.42 9.39 -6.43
CA GLY A 13 -0.86 9.98 -6.90
C GLY A 13 -2.09 9.63 -6.06
N SER A 14 -3.02 10.57 -5.99
CA SER A 14 -4.18 10.60 -5.07
C SER A 14 -5.20 9.49 -5.35
N ILE A 15 -5.47 9.18 -6.63
CA ILE A 15 -6.44 8.14 -7.04
C ILE A 15 -5.91 6.73 -6.79
N ALA A 16 -4.61 6.51 -6.96
CA ALA A 16 -3.99 5.21 -6.75
C ALA A 16 -3.97 4.81 -5.27
N ALA A 17 -3.84 5.80 -4.36
CA ALA A 17 -3.86 5.58 -2.91
C ALA A 17 -5.15 4.91 -2.42
N TYR A 18 -6.30 5.38 -2.92
CA TYR A 18 -7.60 4.84 -2.53
C TYR A 18 -7.78 3.37 -2.93
N LYS A 19 -7.38 2.99 -4.15
CA LYS A 19 -7.42 1.59 -4.61
C LYS A 19 -6.35 0.73 -3.94
N ALA A 20 -5.17 1.29 -3.70
CA ALA A 20 -4.09 0.59 -3.04
C ALA A 20 -4.48 0.16 -1.62
N ALA A 21 -5.21 0.98 -0.85
CA ALA A 21 -5.68 0.64 0.49
C ALA A 21 -6.47 -0.69 0.52
N TYR A 22 -7.30 -0.94 -0.49
CA TYR A 22 -8.04 -2.20 -0.63
C TYR A 22 -7.11 -3.39 -0.88
N ILE A 23 -6.11 -3.23 -1.75
CA ILE A 23 -5.12 -4.27 -2.07
C ILE A 23 -4.25 -4.58 -0.85
N ILE A 24 -3.78 -3.54 -0.16
CA ILE A 24 -3.00 -3.64 1.07
C ILE A 24 -3.77 -4.45 2.12
N ARG A 25 -5.06 -4.14 2.31
CA ARG A 25 -5.90 -4.87 3.28
C ARG A 25 -6.03 -6.35 2.94
N ALA A 26 -6.09 -6.71 1.66
CA ALA A 26 -6.11 -8.10 1.21
C ALA A 26 -4.75 -8.80 1.43
N LEU A 27 -3.64 -8.10 1.21
CA LEU A 27 -2.28 -8.60 1.46
C LEU A 27 -2.02 -8.82 2.96
N VAL A 28 -2.45 -7.88 3.80
CA VAL A 28 -2.36 -7.99 5.27
C VAL A 28 -3.21 -9.15 5.79
N LYS A 29 -4.43 -9.35 5.28
CA LYS A 29 -5.25 -10.54 5.60
C LYS A 29 -4.57 -11.86 5.24
N LYS A 30 -3.72 -11.87 4.21
CA LYS A 30 -2.91 -13.04 3.83
C LYS A 30 -1.64 -13.19 4.68
N GLY A 31 -1.44 -12.33 5.67
CA GLY A 31 -0.34 -12.35 6.64
C GLY A 31 0.92 -11.59 6.20
N ALA A 32 0.84 -10.78 5.14
CA ALA A 32 1.95 -9.92 4.74
C ALA A 32 1.97 -8.64 5.58
N GLU A 33 3.15 -8.16 5.94
CA GLU A 33 3.29 -6.79 6.43
C GLU A 33 3.47 -5.85 5.25
N VAL A 34 2.67 -4.79 5.20
CA VAL A 34 2.71 -3.84 4.09
C VAL A 34 2.97 -2.44 4.63
N GLN A 35 4.06 -1.83 4.19
CA GLN A 35 4.44 -0.46 4.53
C GLN A 35 4.15 0.45 3.33
N VAL A 36 3.29 1.43 3.54
CA VAL A 36 2.89 2.37 2.48
C VAL A 36 3.74 3.62 2.57
N VAL A 37 4.38 4.00 1.46
CA VAL A 37 5.10 5.25 1.32
C VAL A 37 4.37 6.09 0.27
N ILE A 38 3.74 7.18 0.71
CA ILE A 38 3.07 8.13 -0.18
C ILE A 38 4.04 9.27 -0.44
N THR A 39 4.35 9.53 -1.71
CA THR A 39 5.14 10.71 -2.06
C THR A 39 4.27 11.97 -1.97
N PRO A 40 4.83 13.13 -1.57
CA PRO A 40 4.08 14.39 -1.42
C PRO A 40 3.37 14.83 -2.71
N ALA A 41 3.81 14.38 -3.89
CA ALA A 41 3.14 14.60 -5.17
C ALA A 41 1.73 13.99 -5.26
N GLY A 42 1.35 13.07 -4.38
CA GLY A 42 -0.02 12.52 -4.30
C GLY A 42 -0.86 13.09 -3.16
N LYS A 43 -0.35 14.05 -2.38
CA LYS A 43 -1.03 14.62 -1.21
C LYS A 43 -1.85 15.88 -1.54
N ASP A 44 -1.64 16.46 -2.71
CA ASP A 44 -2.34 17.65 -3.19
C ASP A 44 -2.75 17.47 -4.66
N SER A 45 -4.06 17.42 -4.89
CA SER A 45 -4.72 17.75 -6.16
C SER A 45 -6.06 18.38 -5.81
#